data_AF-A0A9N9X0R1-F1
#
_entry.id   AF-A0A9N9X0R1-F1
#
_cell.length_a   1.000
_cell.length_b   1.000
_cell.length_c   1.000
_cell.angle_alpha   90.00
_cell.angle_beta   90.00
_cell.angle_gamma   90.00
#
_symmetry.space_group_name_H-M   'P 1'
#
loop_
_entity.id
_entity.type
_entity.pdbx_description
1 polymer ?
#
loop_
_entity_poly.entity_id
_entity_poly.type
_entity_poly.pdbx_seq_one_letter_code
_entity_poly.pdbx_strand_id
1 'polypeptide(L)'
;MVLEYNRDFFSCVLSDEKAFCFSSSWVVAGKADPVSPPRIHVHPDSPATGAQWMKQTVSFDKLKLTNNQLDDNGHIILNSMHRYQPRFHIVYLPPKNSNISEEHCGDNFKTFVFPETSFTAVTAYQNHRITQLKIASNPFAKGFRDCDPDDG
;
A
#
# COMPACT_ATOMS: atom_id res chain seq x y z
N MET A 1 10.38 25.89 18.27
CA MET A 1 8.94 25.99 18.02
C MET A 1 8.58 24.85 17.05
N VAL A 2 8.27 23.65 17.56
CA VAL A 2 7.99 22.45 16.75
C VAL A 2 6.96 21.60 17.52
N LEU A 3 5.71 22.08 17.59
CA LEU A 3 4.60 21.36 18.23
C LEU A 3 3.60 20.85 17.18
N GLU A 4 4.09 20.53 15.99
CA GLU A 4 3.29 19.96 14.91
C GLU A 4 3.36 18.44 15.02
N TYR A 5 2.19 17.82 15.14
CA TYR A 5 2.04 16.37 15.11
C TYR A 5 1.66 15.95 13.70
N ASN A 6 2.29 14.90 13.19
CA ASN A 6 1.95 14.34 11.90
C ASN A 6 1.21 13.02 12.10
N ARG A 7 0.17 12.81 11.29
CA ARG A 7 -0.45 11.51 11.07
C ARG A 7 0.00 11.01 9.69
N ASP A 8 0.78 9.95 9.71
CA ASP A 8 1.32 9.32 8.51
C ASP A 8 0.46 8.09 8.18
N PHE A 9 -0.03 8.03 6.94
CA PHE A 9 -0.84 6.89 6.49
C PHE A 9 -0.56 6.52 5.03
N PHE A 10 -0.93 5.29 4.71
CA PHE A 10 -0.76 4.71 3.40
C PHE A 10 -2.12 4.44 2.76
N SER A 11 -2.25 4.68 1.46
CA SER A 11 -3.42 4.29 0.67
C SER A 11 -2.99 3.64 -0.65
N CYS A 12 -3.85 2.80 -1.21
CA CYS A 12 -3.68 2.23 -2.55
C CYS A 12 -4.79 2.75 -3.45
N VAL A 13 -4.44 3.44 -4.53
CA VAL A 13 -5.41 4.01 -5.48
C VAL A 13 -5.37 3.22 -6.78
N LEU A 14 -6.54 2.91 -7.32
CA LEU A 14 -6.66 2.25 -8.62
C LEU A 14 -6.01 3.14 -9.69
N SER A 15 -5.07 2.59 -10.46
CA SER A 15 -4.29 3.33 -11.45
C SER A 15 -4.97 3.43 -12.81
N ASP A 16 -5.89 2.52 -13.10
CA ASP A 16 -6.67 2.51 -14.34
C ASP A 16 -8.05 1.90 -14.14
N GLU A 17 -8.99 2.30 -14.98
CA GLU A 17 -10.33 1.69 -15.02
C GLU A 17 -10.32 0.41 -15.87
N LYS A 18 -9.25 -0.39 -15.79
CA LYS A 18 -9.04 -1.59 -16.61
C LYS A 18 -8.82 -2.81 -15.74
N ALA A 19 -9.41 -3.92 -16.17
CA ALA A 19 -9.06 -5.24 -15.68
C ALA A 19 -8.03 -5.88 -16.62
N PHE A 20 -7.07 -6.63 -16.06
CA PHE A 20 -6.01 -7.27 -16.82
C PHE A 20 -6.10 -8.80 -16.79
N CYS A 21 -5.47 -9.45 -17.75
CA CYS A 21 -5.06 -10.84 -17.63
C CYS A 21 -3.59 -10.98 -18.06
N PHE A 22 -2.99 -12.12 -17.72
CA PHE A 22 -1.60 -12.40 -18.06
C PHE A 22 -1.53 -13.52 -19.10
N SER A 23 -0.95 -13.23 -20.25
CA SER A 23 -0.68 -14.20 -21.32
C SER A 23 0.73 -13.93 -21.87
N SER A 24 1.76 -14.36 -21.13
CA SER A 24 3.18 -13.98 -21.28
C SER A 24 3.51 -12.49 -21.07
N SER A 25 2.53 -11.61 -21.23
CA SER A 25 2.55 -10.19 -20.90
C SER A 25 1.19 -9.78 -20.31
N TRP A 26 1.15 -8.62 -19.65
CA TRP A 26 -0.09 -8.05 -19.15
C TRP A 26 -0.90 -7.48 -20.31
N VAL A 27 -2.13 -7.96 -20.48
CA VAL A 27 -3.05 -7.49 -21.52
C VAL A 27 -4.36 -7.01 -20.88
N VAL A 28 -5.01 -6.03 -21.51
CA VAL A 28 -6.31 -5.53 -21.06
C VAL A 28 -7.37 -6.58 -21.36
N ALA A 29 -8.06 -7.04 -20.33
CA ALA A 29 -9.14 -8.03 -20.43
C ALA A 29 -10.52 -7.38 -20.45
N GLY A 30 -10.66 -6.17 -19.92
CA GLY A 30 -11.94 -5.47 -19.88
C GLY A 30 -11.91 -4.19 -19.03
N LYS A 31 -13.09 -3.74 -18.64
CA LYS A 31 -13.28 -2.61 -17.71
C LYS A 31 -13.02 -3.09 -16.28
N ALA A 32 -12.53 -2.19 -15.44
CA ALA A 32 -12.36 -2.47 -14.02
C ALA A 32 -13.69 -2.79 -13.32
N ASP A 33 -13.61 -3.70 -12.34
CA ASP A 33 -14.70 -3.98 -11.42
C ASP A 33 -14.97 -2.76 -10.51
N PRO A 34 -16.19 -2.60 -9.97
CA PRO A 34 -16.47 -1.60 -8.96
C PRO A 34 -15.48 -1.71 -7.78
N VAL A 35 -14.88 -0.58 -7.41
CA VAL A 35 -13.92 -0.54 -6.29
C VAL A 35 -14.68 -0.23 -5.01
N SER A 36 -14.39 -0.98 -3.94
CA SER A 36 -14.84 -0.64 -2.59
C SER A 36 -14.34 0.75 -2.18
N PRO A 37 -15.02 1.44 -1.23
CA PRO A 37 -14.53 2.70 -0.70
C PRO A 37 -13.05 2.60 -0.29
N PRO A 38 -12.19 3.54 -0.72
CA PRO A 38 -10.77 3.45 -0.48
C PRO A 38 -10.48 3.42 1.02
N ARG A 39 -9.73 2.40 1.45
CA ARG A 39 -9.26 2.26 2.83
C ARG A 39 -7.84 2.81 2.96
N ILE A 40 -7.56 3.36 4.13
CA ILE A 40 -6.23 3.83 4.51
C ILE A 40 -5.67 2.94 5.62
N HIS A 41 -4.35 2.81 5.66
CA HIS A 41 -3.64 2.21 6.78
C HIS A 41 -2.83 3.29 7.49
N VAL A 42 -3.25 3.66 8.69
CA VAL A 42 -2.55 4.64 9.53
C VAL A 42 -1.35 3.96 10.19
N HIS A 43 -0.18 4.60 10.15
CA HIS A 43 1.02 4.07 10.81
C HIS A 43 0.76 3.95 12.33
N PRO A 44 1.14 2.84 12.99
CA PRO A 44 0.84 2.59 14.41
C PRO A 44 1.39 3.67 15.37
N ASP A 45 2.49 4.31 14.99
CA ASP A 45 3.08 5.40 15.79
C ASP A 45 2.36 6.75 15.63
N SER A 46 1.37 6.86 14.74
CA SER A 46 0.61 8.10 14.56
C SER A 46 -0.39 8.36 15.69
N PRO A 47 -0.60 9.63 16.07
CA PRO A 47 0.15 10.80 15.64
C PRO A 47 1.49 10.92 16.39
N ALA A 48 2.55 11.31 15.68
CA ALA A 48 3.87 11.55 16.25
C ALA A 48 4.43 12.91 15.82
N THR A 49 5.34 13.48 16.60
CA THR A 49 6.03 14.73 16.22
C THR A 49 6.93 14.50 15.00
N GLY A 50 7.17 15.55 14.20
CA GLY A 50 8.13 15.46 13.09
C GLY A 50 9.52 14.98 13.52
N ALA A 51 9.96 15.35 14.72
CA ALA A 51 11.23 14.89 15.28
C ALA A 51 11.26 13.37 15.56
N GLN A 52 10.14 12.79 16.00
CA GLN A 52 10.02 11.33 16.18
C GLN A 52 10.06 10.61 14.83
N TRP A 53 9.33 11.12 13.83
CA TRP A 53 9.33 10.55 12.48
C TRP A 53 10.71 10.59 11.82
N MET A 54 11.46 11.68 11.99
CA MET A 54 12.78 11.84 11.39
C MET A 54 13.90 11.05 12.12
N LYS A 55 13.60 10.39 13.25
CA LYS A 55 14.62 9.68 14.04
C LYS A 55 15.14 8.42 13.33
N GLN A 56 14.31 7.77 12.52
CA GLN A 56 14.63 6.54 11.80
C GLN A 56 13.72 6.37 10.58
N THR A 57 14.01 5.38 9.74
CA THR A 57 13.15 5.03 8.61
C THR A 57 11.73 4.66 9.09
N VAL A 58 10.72 5.24 8.44
CA VAL A 58 9.31 4.91 8.65
C VAL A 58 8.94 3.68 7.83
N SER A 59 8.33 2.68 8.46
CA SER A 59 8.02 1.39 7.83
C SER A 59 6.56 0.99 8.02
N PHE A 60 5.90 0.57 6.94
CA PHE A 60 4.53 0.06 6.95
C PHE A 60 4.52 -1.48 6.85
N ASP A 61 5.36 -2.15 7.64
CA ASP A 61 5.57 -3.61 7.62
C ASP A 61 4.35 -4.43 8.07
N LYS A 62 3.45 -3.81 8.86
CA LYS A 62 2.19 -4.42 9.31
C LYS A 62 1.02 -4.19 8.35
N LEU A 63 1.20 -3.46 7.27
CA LEU A 63 0.16 -3.24 6.26
C LEU A 63 -0.19 -4.56 5.58
N LYS A 64 -1.50 -4.83 5.46
CA LYS A 64 -2.02 -6.02 4.80
C LYS A 64 -3.01 -5.64 3.71
N LEU A 65 -2.95 -6.42 2.64
CA LEU A 65 -3.84 -6.35 1.49
C LEU A 65 -4.78 -7.56 1.53
N THR A 66 -6.04 -7.38 1.13
CA THR A 66 -7.04 -8.44 1.08
C THR A 66 -7.92 -8.30 -0.16
N ASN A 67 -8.45 -9.41 -0.65
CA ASN A 67 -9.51 -9.42 -1.67
C ASN A 67 -10.90 -9.66 -1.06
N ASN A 68 -11.00 -9.83 0.26
CA ASN A 68 -12.27 -9.96 0.96
C ASN A 68 -12.96 -8.59 1.05
N GLN A 69 -14.04 -8.40 0.29
CA GLN A 69 -14.82 -7.16 0.26
C GLN A 69 -15.53 -6.86 1.60
N LEU A 70 -15.68 -7.88 2.45
CA LEU A 70 -16.32 -7.80 3.77
C LEU A 70 -15.27 -7.85 4.90
N ASP A 71 -14.02 -7.45 4.65
CA ASP A 71 -12.99 -7.46 5.69
C ASP A 71 -13.31 -6.42 6.79
N ASP A 72 -13.41 -6.88 8.04
CA ASP A 72 -13.63 -6.01 9.21
C ASP A 72 -12.34 -5.68 9.99
N ASN A 73 -11.19 -6.19 9.53
CA ASN A 73 -9.90 -6.02 10.21
C ASN A 73 -9.19 -4.71 9.84
N GLY A 74 -9.79 -3.89 8.97
CA GLY A 74 -9.20 -2.64 8.48
C GLY A 74 -8.05 -2.85 7.48
N HIS A 75 -7.96 -4.02 6.84
CA HIS A 75 -7.01 -4.24 5.76
C HIS A 75 -7.41 -3.45 4.51
N ILE A 76 -6.44 -3.13 3.66
CA ILE A 76 -6.72 -2.45 2.39
C ILE A 76 -7.29 -3.49 1.42
N ILE A 77 -8.52 -3.25 0.98
CA ILE A 77 -9.23 -4.13 0.04
C ILE A 77 -8.82 -3.77 -1.39
N LEU A 78 -8.38 -4.76 -2.15
CA LEU A 78 -8.00 -4.63 -3.56
C LEU A 78 -8.75 -5.67 -4.40
N ASN A 79 -9.15 -5.26 -5.60
CA ASN A 79 -9.66 -6.19 -6.61
C ASN A 79 -8.47 -6.88 -7.29
N SER A 80 -8.53 -8.20 -7.40
CA SER A 80 -7.52 -8.97 -8.12
C SER A 80 -7.49 -8.53 -9.59
N MET A 81 -6.34 -8.67 -10.24
CA MET A 81 -6.11 -8.36 -11.65
C MET A 81 -6.26 -6.87 -12.04
N HIS A 82 -6.11 -5.97 -11.07
CA HIS A 82 -6.15 -4.52 -11.27
C HIS A 82 -4.83 -3.86 -10.85
N ARG A 83 -4.44 -2.76 -11.52
CA ARG A 83 -3.21 -2.02 -11.21
C ARG A 83 -3.47 -0.95 -10.16
N TYR A 84 -2.63 -0.91 -9.13
CA TYR A 84 -2.70 0.04 -8.04
C TYR A 84 -1.42 0.88 -7.95
N GLN A 85 -1.60 2.12 -7.52
CA GLN A 85 -0.53 3.05 -7.18
C GLN A 85 -0.58 3.28 -5.66
N PRO A 86 0.42 2.81 -4.93
CA PRO A 86 0.57 3.18 -3.53
C PRO A 86 0.83 4.68 -3.37
N ARG A 87 0.24 5.29 -2.34
CA ARG A 87 0.40 6.70 -1.98
C ARG A 87 0.71 6.80 -0.49
N PHE A 88 1.74 7.58 -0.17
CA PHE A 88 2.10 7.92 1.19
C PHE A 88 1.60 9.33 1.52
N HIS A 89 0.97 9.50 2.67
CA HIS A 89 0.35 10.75 3.07
C HIS A 89 0.87 11.19 4.43
N ILE A 90 1.23 12.47 4.55
CA ILE A 90 1.55 13.15 5.80
C ILE A 90 0.45 14.17 6.04
N VAL A 91 -0.30 14.05 7.13
CA VAL A 91 -1.28 15.05 7.57
C VAL A 91 -0.70 15.80 8.76
N TYR A 92 -0.62 17.12 8.65
CA TYR A 92 -0.18 17.97 9.75
C TYR A 92 -1.38 18.30 10.63
N LEU A 93 -1.30 17.90 11.89
CA LEU A 93 -2.35 18.12 12.88
C LEU A 93 -2.05 19.39 13.67
N PRO A 94 -3.06 20.27 13.87
CA PRO A 94 -2.88 21.46 14.68
C PRO A 94 -2.69 21.07 16.16
N PRO A 95 -2.11 21.96 16.98
CA PRO A 95 -1.94 21.72 18.41
C PRO A 95 -3.28 21.47 19.10
N LYS A 96 -3.32 20.58 20.10
CA LYS A 96 -4.53 20.16 20.84
C LYS A 96 -5.39 21.30 21.44
N ASN A 97 -4.87 22.53 21.53
CA ASN A 97 -5.54 23.69 22.11
C ASN A 97 -6.08 24.69 21.06
N SER A 98 -6.02 24.38 19.77
CA SER A 98 -6.62 25.25 18.75
C SER A 98 -8.12 24.97 18.63
N ASN A 99 -8.97 25.99 18.74
CA ASN A 99 -10.41 25.93 18.43
C ASN A 99 -10.72 25.73 16.92
N ILE A 100 -9.76 25.19 16.16
CA ILE A 100 -9.90 24.91 14.74
C ILE A 100 -10.61 23.56 14.66
N SER A 101 -11.86 23.55 14.20
CA SER A 101 -12.62 22.33 13.95
C SER A 101 -11.87 21.42 12.99
N GLU A 102 -11.90 20.10 13.22
CA GLU A 102 -11.27 19.08 12.36
C GLU A 102 -11.68 19.22 10.88
N GLU A 103 -12.81 19.88 10.59
CA GLU A 103 -13.32 20.18 9.25
C GLU A 103 -12.45 21.16 8.42
N HIS A 104 -11.62 22.00 9.04
CA HIS A 104 -10.70 22.91 8.31
C HIS A 104 -9.34 22.26 7.97
N CYS A 105 -9.18 20.96 8.27
CA CYS A 105 -7.93 20.23 8.08
C CYS A 105 -7.71 19.72 6.63
N GLY A 106 -8.68 19.97 5.73
CA GLY A 106 -8.71 19.45 4.36
C GLY A 106 -7.49 19.80 3.50
N ASP A 107 -6.79 20.90 3.78
CA ASP A 107 -5.63 21.36 3.00
C ASP A 107 -4.27 21.09 3.68
N ASN A 108 -4.26 20.52 4.90
CA ASN A 108 -3.02 20.35 5.66
C ASN A 108 -2.43 18.96 5.51
N PHE A 109 -2.30 18.50 4.27
CA PHE A 109 -1.67 17.22 3.98
C PHE A 109 -0.79 17.27 2.74
N LYS A 110 0.22 16.40 2.72
CA LYS A 110 1.10 16.18 1.56
C LYS A 110 1.03 14.73 1.15
N THR A 111 0.84 14.49 -0.15
CA THR A 111 0.91 13.16 -0.76
C THR A 111 2.25 12.99 -1.46
N PHE A 112 2.89 11.85 -1.25
CA PHE A 112 4.05 11.38 -1.99
C PHE A 112 3.66 10.13 -2.80
N VAL A 113 4.08 10.11 -4.05
CA VAL A 113 3.82 9.01 -4.99
C VAL A 113 5.14 8.59 -5.60
N PHE A 114 5.41 7.28 -5.55
CA PHE A 114 6.60 6.67 -6.12
C PHE A 114 6.14 5.74 -7.25
N PRO A 115 6.23 6.16 -8.53
CA PRO A 115 5.70 5.39 -9.66
C PRO A 115 6.24 3.96 -9.74
N GLU A 116 7.48 3.74 -9.32
CA GLU A 116 8.16 2.45 -9.24
C GLU A 116 7.50 1.47 -8.26
N THR A 117 6.62 1.94 -7.39
CA THR A 117 5.88 1.11 -6.42
C THR A 117 4.53 0.62 -6.93
N SER A 118 4.13 1.00 -8.16
CA SER A 118 2.90 0.49 -8.76
C SER A 118 2.96 -1.04 -8.95
N PHE A 119 1.83 -1.71 -8.74
CA PHE A 119 1.74 -3.16 -8.84
C PHE A 119 0.35 -3.62 -9.33
N THR A 120 0.27 -4.84 -9.85
CA THR A 120 -1.02 -5.50 -10.13
C THR A 120 -1.34 -6.45 -8.98
N ALA A 121 -2.51 -6.27 -8.35
CA ALA A 121 -2.96 -7.19 -7.31
C ALA A 121 -3.31 -8.55 -7.93
N VAL A 122 -2.91 -9.65 -7.31
CA VAL A 122 -3.18 -11.02 -7.80
C VAL A 122 -3.42 -11.95 -6.62
N THR A 123 -4.23 -12.99 -6.81
CA THR A 123 -4.41 -14.08 -5.83
C THR A 123 -3.33 -15.15 -5.93
N ALA A 124 -2.66 -15.25 -7.09
CA ALA A 124 -1.50 -16.10 -7.33
C ALA A 124 -0.56 -15.43 -8.34
N TYR A 125 0.75 -15.67 -8.22
CA TYR A 125 1.73 -15.09 -9.13
C TYR A 125 1.50 -15.55 -10.57
N GLN A 126 1.44 -14.58 -11.49
CA GLN A 126 1.23 -14.84 -12.92
C GLN A 126 2.54 -14.98 -13.70
N ASN A 127 3.56 -14.19 -13.31
CA ASN A 127 4.87 -14.18 -13.95
C ASN A 127 5.89 -14.91 -13.06
N HIS A 128 6.41 -16.04 -13.53
CA HIS A 128 7.39 -16.86 -12.79
C HIS A 128 8.66 -16.08 -12.40
N ARG A 129 9.08 -15.08 -13.18
CA ARG A 129 10.24 -14.23 -12.85
C ARG A 129 9.98 -13.40 -11.59
N ILE A 130 8.74 -12.98 -11.36
CA ILE A 130 8.35 -12.30 -10.13
C ILE A 130 8.38 -13.27 -8.96
N THR A 131 7.90 -14.51 -9.14
CA THR A 131 7.98 -15.55 -8.12
C THR A 131 9.43 -15.81 -7.70
N GLN A 132 10.33 -16.02 -8.66
CA GLN A 132 11.77 -16.22 -8.40
C GLN A 132 12.39 -15.03 -7.68
N LEU A 133 12.11 -13.81 -8.12
CA LEU A 133 12.58 -12.58 -7.46
C LEU A 133 12.08 -12.51 -6.01
N LYS A 134 10.80 -12.84 -5.76
CA LYS A 134 10.22 -12.84 -4.42
C LYS A 134 10.83 -13.92 -3.53
N ILE A 135 11.11 -15.11 -4.06
CA ILE A 135 11.80 -16.19 -3.34
C ILE A 135 13.23 -15.78 -2.96
N ALA A 136 13.96 -15.20 -3.90
CA ALA A 136 15.35 -14.78 -3.69
C ALA A 136 15.45 -13.63 -2.67
N SER A 137 14.56 -12.64 -2.74
CA SER A 137 14.68 -11.40 -1.96
C SER A 137 13.96 -11.42 -0.61
N ASN A 138 12.86 -12.18 -0.46
CA ASN A 138 12.09 -12.19 0.78
C ASN A 138 12.68 -13.21 1.79
N PRO A 139 13.12 -12.79 2.99
CA PRO A 139 13.63 -13.71 4.02
C PRO A 139 12.63 -14.81 4.42
N PHE A 140 11.33 -14.51 4.40
CA PHE A 140 10.28 -15.47 4.75
C PHE A 140 10.05 -16.57 3.69
N ALA A 141 10.62 -16.41 2.49
CA ALA A 141 10.53 -17.37 1.40
C ALA A 141 11.81 -18.22 1.23
N LYS A 142 12.75 -18.15 2.19
CA LYS A 142 14.06 -18.82 2.09
C LYS A 142 13.96 -20.33 1.84
N GLY A 143 12.95 -21.00 2.38
CA GLY A 143 12.75 -22.46 2.22
C GLY A 143 12.48 -22.92 0.79
N PHE A 144 12.14 -22.00 -0.13
CA PHE A 144 11.91 -22.32 -1.54
C PHE A 144 13.12 -22.04 -2.44
N ARG A 145 14.27 -21.62 -1.87
CA ARG A 145 15.45 -21.23 -2.66
C ARG A 145 16.24 -22.41 -3.20
N ASP A 146 16.25 -23.52 -2.46
CA ASP A 146 17.08 -24.69 -2.76
C ASP A 146 16.29 -25.81 -3.45
N CYS A 147 15.02 -25.55 -3.83
CA CYS A 147 14.24 -26.45 -4.66
C CYS A 147 14.55 -26.18 -6.15
N ASP A 148 15.71 -26.61 -6.62
CA ASP A 148 15.98 -26.66 -8.05
C ASP A 148 15.13 -27.78 -8.69
N PRO A 149 14.51 -27.54 -9.86
CA PRO A 149 13.70 -28.53 -10.55
C PRO A 149 14.52 -29.64 -11.26
N ASP A 150 15.85 -29.64 -11.12
CA ASP A 150 16.77 -30.57 -11.79
C ASP A 150 17.24 -31.75 -10.90
N ASP A 151 16.67 -31.90 -9.69
CA ASP A 151 16.99 -32.99 -8.75
C ASP A 151 15.91 -34.10 -8.75
N GLY A 152 15.42 -34.48 -9.94
CA GLY A 152 14.40 -35.51 -10.15
C GLY A 152 14.48 -36.19 -11.51
#